data_AF-A0A2B7X6X8-F1
#
_entry.id   AF-A0A2B7X6X8-F1
#
_cell.length_a   1.000
_cell.length_b   1.000
_cell.length_c   1.000
_cell.angle_alpha   90.00
_cell.angle_beta   90.00
_cell.angle_gamma   90.00
#
_symmetry.space_group_name_H-M   'P 1'
#
loop_
_entity.id
_entity.type
_entity.pdbx_description
1 polymer ?
#
loop_
_entity_poly.entity_id
_entity_poly.type
_entity_poly.pdbx_seq_one_letter_code
_entity_poly.pdbx_strand_id
1 'polypeptide(L)'
;MNLRHLSEIVDERANDIKLSGKTKTANMVKTTQNLRDSQREDIYFSCHMVPYGLNTRYFGRSVEMDILQKGLCPYNYKKLEVIAIYGEGGVGITQLALQYANTSLDAYDVVLWIPAETQLKLTLTLVTFATKLGLRKAGDSEDDYQVDSEIKGLVE
;
A
#
# COMPACT_ATOMS: atom_id res chain seq x y z
N MET A 1 -40.09 55.20 4.85
CA MET A 1 -39.28 54.14 5.51
C MET A 1 -38.47 53.46 4.42
N ASN A 2 -37.16 53.71 4.36
CA ASN A 2 -36.35 53.52 3.15
C ASN A 2 -35.68 52.14 3.14
N LEU A 3 -36.19 51.22 2.30
CA LEU A 3 -35.76 49.81 2.23
C LEU A 3 -34.27 49.60 1.90
N ARG A 4 -33.58 50.62 1.36
CA ARG A 4 -32.17 50.50 1.00
C ARG A 4 -31.24 50.40 2.20
N HIS A 5 -31.59 51.06 3.30
CA HIS A 5 -30.71 51.12 4.47
C HIS A 5 -30.78 49.85 5.34
N LEU A 6 -31.90 49.12 5.28
CA LEU A 6 -32.04 47.83 5.96
C LEU A 6 -31.29 46.71 5.24
N SER A 7 -31.06 46.82 3.93
CA SER A 7 -30.24 45.85 3.16
C SER A 7 -28.76 45.96 3.53
N GLU A 8 -28.23 47.18 3.60
CA GLU A 8 -26.83 47.44 3.98
C GLU A 8 -26.48 46.83 5.35
N ILE A 9 -27.37 47.01 6.35
CA ILE A 9 -27.13 46.50 7.71
C ILE A 9 -27.20 44.96 7.77
N VAL A 10 -28.03 44.33 6.93
CA VAL A 10 -28.12 42.88 6.84
C VAL A 10 -26.90 42.29 6.12
N ASP A 11 -26.41 42.96 5.08
CA ASP A 11 -25.21 42.55 4.33
C ASP A 11 -23.91 42.77 5.12
N GLU A 12 -23.81 43.85 5.90
CA GLU A 12 -22.68 44.10 6.81
C GLU A 12 -22.59 43.02 7.89
N ARG A 13 -23.71 42.70 8.55
CA ARG A 13 -23.77 41.61 9.54
C ARG A 13 -23.52 40.23 8.93
N ALA A 14 -23.95 40.00 7.69
CA ALA A 14 -23.68 38.76 6.99
C ALA A 14 -22.19 38.59 6.64
N ASN A 15 -21.49 39.69 6.32
CA ASN A 15 -20.04 39.67 6.06
C ASN A 15 -19.22 39.42 7.33
N ASP A 16 -19.60 40.01 8.47
CA ASP A 16 -18.90 39.81 9.74
C ASP A 16 -18.96 38.35 10.22
N ILE A 17 -20.10 37.69 10.03
CA ILE A 17 -20.29 36.26 10.33
C ILE A 17 -19.43 35.39 9.38
N LYS A 18 -19.25 35.82 8.12
CA LYS A 18 -18.46 35.11 7.11
C LYS A 18 -16.95 35.17 7.41
N LEU A 19 -16.44 36.31 7.89
CA LEU A 19 -15.02 36.50 8.25
C LEU A 19 -14.63 35.72 9.52
N SER A 20 -15.51 35.65 10.53
CA SER A 20 -15.28 34.87 11.75
C SER A 20 -15.26 33.35 11.48
N GLY A 21 -16.18 32.85 10.63
CA GLY A 21 -16.21 31.45 10.21
C GLY A 21 -14.98 31.04 9.39
N LYS A 22 -14.52 31.89 8.47
CA LYS A 22 -13.38 31.60 7.58
C LYS A 22 -12.07 31.39 8.35
N THR A 23 -11.86 32.15 9.43
CA THR A 23 -10.65 32.06 10.27
C THR A 23 -10.62 30.77 11.09
N LYS A 24 -11.77 30.34 11.61
CA LYS A 24 -11.91 29.10 12.38
C LYS A 24 -11.78 27.86 11.49
N THR A 25 -12.36 27.89 10.29
CA THR A 25 -12.19 26.81 9.30
C THR A 25 -10.77 26.78 8.74
N ALA A 26 -10.14 27.92 8.47
CA ALA A 26 -8.75 27.96 8.00
C ALA A 26 -7.77 27.44 9.05
N ASN A 27 -7.98 27.75 10.33
CA ASN A 27 -7.16 27.19 11.41
C ASN A 27 -7.44 25.70 11.60
N MET A 28 -8.68 25.24 11.50
CA MET A 28 -9.02 23.80 11.55
C MET A 28 -8.40 23.02 10.38
N VAL A 29 -8.44 23.57 9.17
CA VAL A 29 -7.79 23.01 7.97
C VAL A 29 -6.26 22.98 8.15
N LYS A 30 -5.65 24.07 8.64
CA LYS A 30 -4.21 24.12 8.95
C LYS A 30 -3.81 23.14 10.05
N THR A 31 -4.64 22.95 11.08
CA THR A 31 -4.40 21.95 12.14
C THR A 31 -4.52 20.52 11.58
N THR A 32 -5.49 20.24 10.70
CA THR A 32 -5.58 18.93 10.02
C THR A 32 -4.44 18.69 9.02
N GLN A 33 -3.91 19.75 8.39
CA GLN A 33 -2.75 19.67 7.51
C GLN A 33 -1.48 19.38 8.31
N ASN A 34 -1.27 20.09 9.43
CA ASN A 34 -0.12 19.88 10.31
C ASN A 34 -0.11 18.48 10.94
N LEU A 35 -1.28 17.90 11.27
CA LEU A 35 -1.37 16.49 11.72
C LEU A 35 -1.01 15.48 10.62
N ARG A 36 -1.28 15.79 9.34
CA ARG A 36 -0.81 14.98 8.21
C ARG A 36 0.70 15.09 7.99
N ASP A 37 1.26 16.26 8.22
CA ASP A 37 2.68 16.53 7.99
C ASP A 37 3.58 16.05 9.14
N SER A 38 3.06 15.91 10.36
CA SER A 38 3.82 15.51 11.57
C SER A 38 3.91 13.99 11.82
N GLN A 39 3.38 13.15 10.92
CA GLN A 39 3.52 11.68 10.99
C GLN A 39 4.21 11.04 9.79
N ARG A 40 4.81 11.83 8.89
CA ARG A 40 5.87 11.28 8.03
C ARG A 40 7.16 11.24 8.84
N GLU A 41 7.19 10.38 9.85
CA GLU A 41 8.47 9.71 10.13
C GLU A 41 8.86 9.03 8.82
N ASP A 42 10.08 9.25 8.36
CA ASP A 42 10.63 8.55 7.21
C ASP A 42 10.69 7.06 7.58
N ILE A 43 9.56 6.41 7.34
CA ILE A 43 9.31 5.00 7.55
C ILE A 43 10.20 4.28 6.52
N TYR A 44 11.44 3.98 6.92
CA TYR A 44 12.32 3.09 6.18
C TYR A 44 11.89 1.65 6.48
N PHE A 45 10.70 1.25 5.99
CA PHE A 45 10.27 -0.14 6.07
C PHE A 45 10.79 -0.90 4.85
N SER A 46 12.01 -1.41 4.95
CA SER A 46 12.41 -2.58 4.17
C SER A 46 11.52 -3.74 4.65
N CYS A 47 10.47 -4.05 3.89
CA CYS A 47 9.51 -5.10 4.22
C CYS A 47 9.41 -6.11 3.08
N HIS A 48 10.06 -7.25 3.29
CA HIS A 48 10.12 -8.32 2.31
C HIS A 48 9.34 -9.54 2.80
N MET A 49 8.37 -9.96 2.00
CA MET A 49 7.57 -11.16 2.23
C MET A 49 7.59 -12.02 0.96
N VAL A 50 8.69 -12.74 0.78
CA VAL A 50 8.87 -13.71 -0.31
C VAL A 50 8.94 -15.11 0.31
N PRO A 51 8.16 -16.09 -0.17
CA PRO A 51 8.24 -17.44 0.33
C PRO A 51 9.51 -18.10 -0.22
N TYR A 52 10.12 -18.96 0.59
CA TYR A 52 11.34 -19.69 0.27
C TYR A 52 12.56 -18.77 0.03
N GLY A 53 13.73 -19.23 0.48
CA GLY A 53 14.97 -18.48 0.29
C GLY A 53 15.54 -18.61 -1.13
N LEU A 54 16.66 -17.92 -1.36
CA LEU A 54 17.46 -18.04 -2.58
C LEU A 54 17.76 -19.50 -2.93
N ASN A 55 17.58 -19.86 -4.19
CA ASN A 55 17.94 -21.16 -4.69
C ASN A 55 19.38 -21.16 -5.23
N THR A 56 20.30 -21.81 -4.51
CA THR A 56 21.71 -21.91 -4.91
C THR A 56 21.96 -22.80 -6.12
N ARG A 57 20.97 -23.62 -6.51
CA ARG A 57 21.01 -24.49 -7.70
C ARG A 57 20.25 -23.90 -8.89
N TYR A 58 19.98 -22.59 -8.88
CA TYR A 58 19.37 -21.90 -10.01
C TYR A 58 20.42 -21.55 -11.07
N PHE A 59 20.21 -21.97 -12.32
CA PHE A 59 21.13 -21.68 -13.44
C PHE A 59 20.39 -21.68 -14.79
N GLY A 60 21.04 -21.17 -15.85
CA GLY A 60 20.60 -21.33 -17.24
C GLY A 60 19.49 -20.38 -17.73
N ARG A 61 19.10 -19.37 -16.94
CA ARG A 61 18.01 -18.42 -17.23
C ARG A 61 18.45 -16.95 -17.20
N SER A 62 19.71 -16.69 -17.56
CA SER A 62 20.30 -15.35 -17.45
C SER A 62 19.63 -14.32 -18.36
N VAL A 63 19.13 -14.75 -19.52
CA VAL A 63 18.44 -13.88 -20.47
C VAL A 63 17.10 -13.41 -19.89
N GLU A 64 16.31 -14.33 -19.34
CA GLU A 64 15.03 -14.01 -18.72
C GLU A 64 15.21 -13.12 -17.48
N MET A 65 16.26 -13.34 -16.69
CA MET A 65 16.59 -12.47 -15.56
C MET A 65 16.98 -11.06 -15.99
N ASP A 66 17.73 -10.91 -17.08
CA ASP A 66 18.09 -9.59 -17.63
C ASP A 66 16.85 -8.83 -18.13
N ILE A 67 15.88 -9.54 -18.73
CA ILE A 67 14.58 -8.96 -19.11
C ILE A 67 13.83 -8.45 -17.87
N LEU A 68 13.76 -9.25 -16.81
CA LEU A 68 13.10 -8.83 -15.56
C LEU A 68 13.80 -7.61 -14.94
N GLN A 69 15.14 -7.60 -14.88
CA GLN A 69 15.91 -6.50 -14.31
C GLN A 69 15.70 -5.19 -15.07
N LYS A 70 15.69 -5.24 -16.40
CA LYS A 70 15.47 -4.07 -17.24
C LYS A 70 14.03 -3.58 -17.19
N GLY A 71 13.08 -4.50 -17.20
CA GLY A 71 11.66 -4.18 -17.25
C GLY A 71 11.09 -3.73 -15.90
N LEU A 72 11.61 -4.21 -14.77
CA LEU A 72 11.16 -3.83 -13.41
C LEU A 72 12.11 -2.82 -12.74
N CYS A 73 12.80 -1.97 -13.51
CA CYS A 73 13.83 -1.06 -13.00
C CYS A 73 13.32 -0.15 -11.85
N PRO A 74 13.84 -0.31 -10.61
CA PRO A 74 13.32 0.40 -9.43
C PRO A 74 13.57 1.91 -9.46
N TYR A 75 14.54 2.37 -10.24
CA TYR A 75 14.93 3.77 -10.31
C TYR A 75 14.07 4.61 -11.27
N ASN A 76 13.12 3.99 -11.99
CA ASN A 76 12.22 4.67 -12.91
C ASN A 76 10.84 4.91 -12.30
N TYR A 77 10.76 5.83 -11.32
CA TYR A 77 9.52 6.15 -10.59
C TYR A 77 8.41 6.81 -11.44
N LYS A 78 8.65 7.09 -12.72
CA LYS A 78 7.69 7.82 -13.58
C LYS A 78 6.63 6.91 -14.20
N LYS A 79 6.84 5.59 -14.18
CA LYS A 79 5.94 4.63 -14.85
C LYS A 79 5.83 3.35 -14.04
N LEU A 80 4.61 2.84 -13.92
CA LEU A 80 4.36 1.49 -13.43
C LEU A 80 4.70 0.49 -14.53
N GLU A 81 5.63 -0.42 -14.25
CA GLU A 81 6.01 -1.51 -15.14
C GLU A 81 5.41 -2.83 -14.66
N VAL A 82 4.91 -3.63 -15.60
CA VAL A 82 4.27 -4.91 -15.32
C VAL A 82 4.83 -5.93 -16.29
N ILE A 83 5.26 -7.07 -15.76
CA ILE A 83 5.74 -8.21 -16.56
C ILE A 83 4.89 -9.44 -16.24
N ALA A 84 4.38 -10.09 -17.28
CA ALA A 84 3.77 -11.40 -17.17
C ALA A 84 4.79 -12.47 -17.58
N ILE A 85 4.98 -13.47 -16.72
CA ILE A 85 5.78 -14.65 -17.03
C ILE A 85 4.83 -15.80 -17.32
N TYR A 86 4.92 -16.39 -18.51
CA TYR A 86 4.04 -17.46 -18.97
C TYR A 86 4.83 -18.55 -19.68
N GLY A 87 4.23 -19.72 -19.81
CA GLY A 87 4.83 -20.91 -20.42
C GLY A 87 4.20 -22.18 -19.89
N GLU A 88 4.70 -23.32 -20.38
CA GLU A 88 4.17 -24.64 -20.04
C GLU A 88 4.41 -24.99 -18.56
N GLY A 89 3.56 -25.86 -18.03
CA GLY A 89 3.69 -26.36 -16.65
C GLY A 89 5.06 -27.02 -16.42
N GLY A 90 5.68 -26.74 -15.28
CA GLY A 90 6.93 -27.39 -14.87
C GLY A 90 8.23 -26.80 -15.44
N VAL A 91 8.18 -25.79 -16.32
CA VAL A 91 9.40 -25.16 -16.89
C VAL A 91 10.17 -24.26 -15.92
N GLY A 92 9.64 -24.05 -14.71
CA GLY A 92 10.28 -23.27 -13.65
C GLY A 92 9.91 -21.79 -13.62
N ILE A 93 8.74 -21.38 -14.13
CA ILE A 93 8.26 -19.98 -14.10
C ILE A 93 8.25 -19.41 -12.68
N THR A 94 7.63 -20.13 -11.75
CA THR A 94 7.60 -19.74 -10.33
C THR A 94 9.01 -19.62 -9.76
N GLN A 95 9.92 -20.50 -10.18
CA GLN A 95 11.30 -20.48 -9.71
C GLN A 95 12.10 -19.31 -10.27
N LEU A 96 11.86 -18.89 -11.51
CA LEU A 96 12.41 -17.65 -12.09
C LEU A 96 11.90 -16.42 -11.33
N ALA A 97 10.59 -16.32 -11.08
CA ALA A 97 10.01 -15.21 -10.33
C ALA A 97 10.55 -15.14 -8.89
N LEU A 98 10.64 -16.29 -8.21
CA LEU A 98 11.21 -16.38 -6.86
C LEU A 98 12.69 -16.01 -6.83
N GLN A 99 13.47 -16.44 -7.83
CA GLN A 99 14.87 -16.08 -7.92
C GLN A 99 15.00 -14.56 -8.05
N TYR A 100 14.24 -13.94 -8.97
CA TYR A 100 14.25 -12.50 -9.15
C TYR A 100 13.85 -11.73 -7.90
N ALA A 101 12.76 -12.13 -7.24
CA ALA A 101 12.30 -11.49 -6.02
C ALA A 101 13.35 -11.56 -4.92
N ASN A 102 13.97 -12.73 -4.71
CA ASN A 102 15.00 -12.93 -3.69
C ASN A 102 16.32 -12.21 -4.01
N THR A 103 16.75 -12.11 -5.26
CA THR A 103 18.00 -11.42 -5.62
C THR A 103 17.86 -9.90 -5.64
N SER A 104 16.62 -9.39 -5.69
CA SER A 104 16.35 -7.96 -5.85
C SER A 104 15.79 -7.31 -4.58
N LEU A 105 15.79 -8.01 -3.43
CA LEU A 105 15.22 -7.49 -2.18
C LEU A 105 15.78 -6.11 -1.83
N ASP A 106 17.10 -5.94 -1.86
CA ASP A 106 17.75 -4.67 -1.51
C ASP A 106 17.49 -3.53 -2.52
N ALA A 107 16.92 -3.86 -3.69
CA ALA A 107 16.64 -2.88 -4.74
C ALA A 107 15.25 -2.23 -4.60
N TYR A 108 14.39 -2.76 -3.73
CA TYR A 108 13.05 -2.24 -3.48
C TYR A 108 12.84 -2.03 -1.99
N ASP A 109 12.06 -1.02 -1.60
CA ASP A 109 11.67 -0.87 -0.19
C ASP A 109 10.75 -2.01 0.25
N VAL A 110 9.91 -2.50 -0.67
CA VAL A 110 8.91 -3.53 -0.40
C VAL A 110 8.90 -4.57 -1.51
N VAL A 111 8.96 -5.85 -1.11
CA VAL A 111 8.73 -6.98 -2.02
C VAL A 111 7.68 -7.90 -1.41
N LEU A 112 6.56 -8.07 -2.10
CA LEU A 112 5.42 -8.85 -1.62
C LEU A 112 5.07 -9.96 -2.61
N TRP A 113 5.07 -11.19 -2.12
CA TRP A 113 4.58 -12.35 -2.85
C TRP A 113 3.14 -12.67 -2.44
N ILE A 114 2.21 -12.59 -3.39
CA ILE A 114 0.78 -12.82 -3.17
C ILE A 114 0.35 -14.09 -3.92
N PRO A 115 0.04 -15.18 -3.21
CA PRO A 115 -0.62 -16.34 -3.81
C PRO A 115 -2.02 -15.94 -4.30
N ALA A 116 -2.29 -16.17 -5.57
CA ALA A 116 -3.53 -15.75 -6.24
C ALA A 116 -4.43 -16.94 -6.60
N GLU A 117 -4.17 -18.15 -6.08
CA GLU A 117 -4.95 -19.35 -6.43
C GLU A 117 -6.37 -19.31 -5.86
N THR A 118 -6.56 -18.65 -4.72
CA THR A 118 -7.88 -18.46 -4.10
C THR A 118 -8.00 -17.04 -3.53
N GLN A 119 -9.24 -16.53 -3.49
CA GLN A 119 -9.52 -15.23 -2.89
C GLN A 119 -9.12 -15.19 -1.40
N LEU A 120 -9.31 -16.29 -0.67
CA LEU A 120 -8.94 -16.40 0.74
C LEU A 120 -7.43 -16.22 0.94
N LYS A 121 -6.58 -16.91 0.14
CA LYS A 121 -5.12 -16.79 0.25
C LYS A 121 -4.65 -15.38 -0.07
N LEU A 122 -5.24 -14.75 -1.08
CA LEU A 122 -4.93 -13.38 -1.47
C LEU A 122 -5.26 -12.40 -0.33
N THR A 123 -6.49 -12.46 0.20
CA THR A 123 -6.94 -11.57 1.28
C THR A 123 -6.09 -11.75 2.54
N LEU A 124 -5.84 -12.99 2.96
CA LEU A 124 -5.04 -13.28 4.15
C LEU A 124 -3.60 -12.76 4.01
N THR A 125 -3.01 -12.91 2.83
CA THR A 125 -1.65 -12.41 2.54
C THR A 125 -1.59 -10.89 2.65
N LEU A 126 -2.57 -10.19 2.06
CA LEU A 126 -2.65 -8.72 2.13
C LEU A 126 -2.86 -8.22 3.56
N VAL A 127 -3.73 -8.88 4.32
CA VAL A 127 -3.98 -8.57 5.73
C VAL A 127 -2.71 -8.75 6.58
N THR A 128 -2.02 -9.87 6.40
CA THR A 128 -0.76 -10.18 7.08
C THR A 128 0.28 -9.10 6.76
N PHE A 129 0.36 -8.71 5.49
CA PHE A 129 1.29 -7.70 5.03
C PHE A 129 0.98 -6.30 5.58
N ALA A 130 -0.28 -5.88 5.57
CA ALA A 130 -0.70 -4.60 6.16
C ALA A 130 -0.38 -4.52 7.66
N THR A 131 -0.51 -5.64 8.36
CA THR A 131 -0.14 -5.75 9.79
C THR A 131 1.39 -5.62 9.97
N LYS A 132 2.19 -6.28 9.11
CA LYS A 132 3.66 -6.15 9.13
C LYS A 132 4.15 -4.72 8.85
N LEU A 133 3.46 -4.00 7.97
CA LEU A 133 3.73 -2.59 7.69
C LEU A 133 3.26 -1.63 8.80
N GLY A 134 2.63 -2.13 9.87
CA GLY A 134 2.06 -1.30 10.92
C GLY A 134 0.84 -0.49 10.48
N LEU A 135 0.28 -0.77 9.29
CA LEU A 135 -0.93 -0.12 8.77
C LEU A 135 -2.21 -0.61 9.46
N ARG A 136 -2.13 -1.74 10.16
CA ARG A 136 -3.21 -2.31 10.97
C ARG A 136 -2.66 -2.71 12.33
N LYS A 137 -3.32 -2.30 13.41
CA LYS A 137 -3.02 -2.84 14.74
C LYS A 137 -3.55 -4.26 14.84
N ALA A 138 -2.75 -5.17 15.39
CA ALA A 138 -3.22 -6.49 15.76
C ALA A 138 -4.34 -6.33 16.81
N GLY A 139 -5.60 -6.40 16.39
CA GLY A 139 -6.77 -6.22 17.26
C GLY A 139 -7.94 -5.40 16.68
N ASP A 140 -7.79 -4.73 15.54
CA ASP A 140 -8.84 -3.83 14.99
C ASP A 140 -9.98 -4.51 14.20
N SER A 141 -10.24 -5.81 14.42
CA SER A 141 -11.40 -6.48 13.84
C SER A 141 -11.95 -7.57 14.75
N GLU A 142 -13.06 -7.25 15.42
CA GLU A 142 -13.96 -8.23 16.06
C GLU A 142 -14.60 -9.20 15.04
N ASP A 143 -14.35 -9.00 13.74
CA ASP A 143 -14.88 -9.82 12.62
C ASP A 143 -13.86 -10.82 12.01
N ASP A 144 -12.59 -10.85 12.45
CA ASP A 144 -11.57 -11.78 11.89
C ASP A 144 -11.52 -13.15 12.61
N TYR A 145 -12.28 -13.34 13.69
CA TYR A 145 -12.28 -14.60 14.46
C TYR A 145 -12.87 -15.81 13.70
N GLN A 146 -13.51 -15.60 12.54
CA GLN A 146 -14.06 -16.70 11.75
C GLN A 146 -12.98 -17.43 10.93
N VAL A 147 -11.90 -16.74 10.50
CA VAL A 147 -10.89 -17.35 9.60
C VAL A 147 -9.90 -18.23 10.37
N ASP A 148 -9.54 -17.85 11.59
CA ASP A 148 -8.61 -18.61 12.44
C ASP A 148 -9.21 -19.96 12.92
N SER A 149 -10.53 -20.04 13.08
CA SER A 149 -11.20 -21.27 13.55
C SER A 149 -11.32 -22.34 12.47
N GLU A 150 -11.46 -21.97 11.19
CA GLU A 150 -11.49 -22.93 10.08
C GLU A 150 -10.10 -23.47 9.72
N ILE A 151 -9.03 -22.67 9.90
CA ILE A 151 -7.66 -23.08 9.56
C ILE A 151 -7.15 -24.19 10.48
N LYS A 152 -7.56 -24.22 11.75
CA LYS A 152 -7.14 -25.28 12.69
C LYS A 152 -7.77 -26.64 12.37
N GLY A 153 -8.87 -26.70 11.63
CA GLY A 153 -9.53 -27.94 11.20
C GLY A 153 -9.09 -28.48 9.85
N LEU A 154 -8.29 -27.74 9.08
CA LEU A 154 -7.83 -28.14 7.73
C LEU A 154 -6.35 -28.55 7.68
N VAL A 155 -5.64 -28.51 8.82
CA VAL A 155 -4.21 -28.85 8.94
C VAL A 155 -3.97 -30.04 9.89
N GLU A 156 -5.03 -30.72 10.34
CA GLU A 156 -4.99 -32.08 10.93
C GLU A 156 -5.56 -33.11 9.96
#